data_AF-A0A2L1TWQ1-F1
#
_entry.id   AF-A0A2L1TWQ1-F1
#
_cell.length_a   1.000
_cell.length_b   1.000
_cell.length_c   1.000
_cell.angle_alpha   90.00
_cell.angle_beta   90.00
_cell.angle_gamma   90.00
#
_symmetry.space_group_name_H-M   'P 1'
#
loop_
_entity.id
_entity.type
_entity.pdbx_description
1 polymer ?
#
loop_
_entity_poly.entity_id
_entity_poly.type
_entity_poly.pdbx_seq_one_letter_code
_entity_poly.pdbx_strand_id
1 'polypeptide(L)' 'MNEITEKQREEMKHALGLNYSDEPTRNYFYTDSNDTAWNDLVKKGLARKRNGWDDESSYFHLTDKGISMVTNTWIE' A
#
# COMPACT_ATOMS: atom_id res chain seq x y z
N MET A 1 0.91 -14.06 11.20
CA MET A 1 1.25 -13.07 10.16
C MET A 1 -0.06 -12.60 9.54
N ASN A 2 -0.29 -11.30 9.40
CA ASN A 2 -1.45 -10.82 8.64
C ASN A 2 -1.16 -11.12 7.17
N GLU A 3 -1.75 -12.20 6.66
CA GLU A 3 -1.52 -12.64 5.29
C GLU A 3 -2.05 -11.56 4.33
N ILE A 4 -1.16 -11.00 3.53
CA ILE A 4 -1.50 -10.13 2.40
C ILE A 4 -1.40 -10.98 1.14
N THR A 5 -2.30 -10.74 0.19
CA THR A 5 -2.24 -11.44 -1.10
C THR A 5 -1.05 -10.96 -1.92
N GLU A 6 -0.66 -11.75 -2.92
CA GLU A 6 0.40 -11.34 -3.87
C GLU A 6 0.04 -10.02 -4.57
N LYS A 7 -1.22 -9.89 -5.02
CA LYS A 7 -1.74 -8.64 -5.58
C LYS A 7 -1.57 -7.46 -4.62
N GLN A 8 -1.95 -7.60 -3.36
CA GLN A 8 -1.75 -6.55 -2.35
C GLN A 8 -0.28 -6.19 -2.19
N ARG A 9 0.62 -7.19 -2.16
CA ARG A 9 2.07 -6.97 -2.08
C ARG A 9 2.58 -6.18 -3.30
N GLU A 10 2.15 -6.53 -4.49
CA GLU A 10 2.55 -5.82 -5.72
C GLU A 10 2.06 -4.37 -5.74
N GLU A 11 0.81 -4.13 -5.34
CA GLU A 11 0.25 -2.78 -5.23
C GLU A 11 0.97 -1.95 -4.16
N MET A 12 1.31 -2.55 -3.02
CA MET A 12 2.12 -1.91 -1.98
C MET A 12 3.52 -1.53 -2.52
N LYS A 13 4.18 -2.41 -3.27
CA LYS A 13 5.46 -2.10 -3.93
C LYS A 13 5.30 -0.98 -4.95
N HIS A 14 4.24 -1.01 -5.76
CA HIS A 14 3.94 0.04 -6.72
C HIS A 14 3.72 1.40 -6.04
N ALA A 15 2.97 1.43 -4.94
CA ALA A 15 2.71 2.63 -4.14
C ALA A 15 3.99 3.27 -3.59
N LEU A 16 5.04 2.45 -3.38
CA LEU A 16 6.38 2.90 -2.98
C LEU A 16 7.30 3.24 -4.17
N GLY A 17 6.88 2.94 -5.40
CA GLY A 17 7.71 3.10 -6.60
C GLY A 17 8.79 2.02 -6.74
N LEU A 18 8.69 0.92 -5.98
CA LEU A 18 9.67 -0.17 -5.97
C LEU A 18 9.63 -1.08 -7.20
N ASN A 19 8.68 -0.82 -8.11
CA ASN A 19 8.64 -1.48 -9.42
C ASN A 19 9.53 -0.77 -10.46
N TYR A 20 10.10 0.39 -10.12
CA TYR A 20 10.99 1.16 -10.99
C TYR A 20 12.33 1.53 -10.33
N SER A 21 12.47 1.30 -9.02
CA SER A 21 13.62 1.70 -8.20
C SER A 21 13.83 0.70 -7.07
N ASP A 22 15.08 0.52 -6.61
CA ASP A 22 15.40 -0.34 -5.47
C ASP A 22 15.09 0.34 -4.11
N GLU A 23 14.91 1.66 -4.11
CA GLU A 23 14.53 2.45 -2.94
C GLU A 23 13.13 3.08 -3.09
N PRO A 24 12.36 3.25 -1.99
CA PRO A 24 11.08 3.94 -2.03
C PRO A 24 11.22 5.38 -2.50
N THR A 25 10.55 5.74 -3.59
CA THR A 25 10.57 7.10 -4.16
C THR A 25 9.30 7.90 -3.85
N ARG A 26 8.26 7.20 -3.38
CA ARG A 26 6.94 7.76 -3.04
C ARG A 26 6.29 6.88 -1.97
N ASN A 27 5.09 7.26 -1.53
CA ASN A 27 4.24 6.42 -0.68
C ASN A 27 2.79 6.86 -0.86
N TYR A 28 2.22 6.62 -2.04
CA TYR A 28 0.79 6.83 -2.26
C TYR A 28 0.27 5.98 -3.41
N PHE A 29 -1.00 5.59 -3.34
CA PHE A 29 -1.74 4.95 -4.40
C PHE A 29 -3.11 5.62 -4.55
N TYR A 30 -3.44 6.08 -5.76
CA TYR A 30 -4.71 6.71 -6.07
C TYR A 30 -5.61 5.71 -6.79
N THR A 31 -6.78 5.43 -6.24
CA THR A 31 -7.76 4.50 -6.81
C THR A 31 -9.16 4.81 -6.27
N ASP A 32 -10.14 3.99 -6.65
CA ASP A 32 -11.51 4.01 -6.15
C ASP A 32 -11.53 3.95 -4.61
N SER A 33 -12.39 4.75 -3.98
CA SER A 33 -12.49 4.85 -2.54
C SER A 33 -12.99 3.53 -1.91
N ASN A 34 -13.69 2.69 -2.68
CA ASN A 34 -14.17 1.36 -2.31
C ASN A 34 -13.25 0.22 -2.77
N ASP A 35 -12.01 0.51 -3.21
CA ASP A 35 -11.04 -0.52 -3.58
C ASP A 35 -10.88 -1.55 -2.45
N THR A 36 -11.26 -2.80 -2.74
CA THR A 36 -11.39 -3.83 -1.70
C THR A 36 -10.04 -4.26 -1.16
N ALA A 37 -8.99 -4.25 -1.98
CA ALA A 37 -7.64 -4.66 -1.59
C ALA A 37 -7.02 -3.63 -0.65
N TRP A 38 -7.11 -2.34 -0.98
CA TRP A 38 -6.58 -1.25 -0.17
C TRP A 38 -7.38 -1.01 1.12
N ASN A 39 -8.71 -1.12 1.07
CA ASN A 39 -9.52 -1.03 2.27
C ASN A 39 -9.27 -2.20 3.23
N ASP A 40 -8.97 -3.40 2.73
CA ASP A 40 -8.50 -4.52 3.57
C ASP A 40 -7.13 -4.24 4.21
N LEU A 41 -6.18 -3.66 3.47
CA LEU A 41 -4.88 -3.22 4.03
C LEU A 41 -5.05 -2.17 5.14
N VAL A 42 -6.02 -1.25 5.00
CA VAL A 42 -6.38 -0.30 6.06
C VAL A 42 -6.90 -1.02 7.29
N LYS A 43 -7.84 -1.97 7.13
CA LYS A 43 -8.37 -2.78 8.25
C LYS A 43 -7.26 -3.56 8.97
N LYS A 44 -6.24 -4.02 8.23
CA LYS A 44 -5.05 -4.72 8.75
C LYS A 44 -4.03 -3.78 9.43
N GLY A 45 -4.23 -2.46 9.38
CA GLY A 45 -3.32 -1.44 9.91
C GLY A 45 -2.05 -1.22 9.07
N LEU A 46 -2.05 -1.68 7.83
CA LEU A 46 -0.91 -1.59 6.90
C LEU A 46 -0.97 -0.35 6.02
N ALA A 47 -2.14 0.28 5.90
CA ALA A 47 -2.34 1.50 5.13
C ALA A 47 -3.27 2.50 5.87
N ARG A 48 -3.24 3.75 5.41
CA ARG A 48 -4.16 4.83 5.78
C ARG A 48 -4.86 5.31 4.52
N LYS A 49 -6.18 5.53 4.60
CA LYS A 49 -7.00 6.12 3.55
C LYS A 49 -7.14 7.62 3.77
N ARG A 50 -7.04 8.40 2.69
CA ARG A 50 -7.32 9.83 2.63
C ARG A 50 -8.24 10.10 1.44
N ASN A 51 -9.16 11.04 1.59
CA ASN A 51 -10.07 11.46 0.52
C ASN A 51 -9.29 11.92 -0.72
N GLY A 52 -9.84 11.61 -1.90
CA GLY A 52 -9.35 12.06 -3.19
C GLY A 52 -9.90 13.43 -3.58
N TRP A 53 -9.99 13.65 -4.89
CA TRP A 53 -10.59 14.85 -5.47
C TRP A 53 -12.13 14.84 -5.38
N ASP A 54 -12.72 13.66 -5.26
CA ASP A 54 -14.14 13.39 -5.08
C ASP A 54 -14.35 12.28 -4.02
N ASP A 55 -15.62 11.95 -3.75
CA ASP A 55 -16.01 10.91 -2.78
C ASP A 55 -15.80 9.48 -3.34
N GLU A 56 -15.66 9.35 -4.65
CA GLU A 56 -15.46 8.07 -5.35
C GLU A 56 -13.99 7.66 -5.41
N SER A 57 -13.07 8.57 -5.12
CA SER A 57 -11.62 8.35 -5.22
C SER A 57 -10.92 8.55 -3.89
N SER A 58 -9.79 7.89 -3.69
CA SER A 58 -9.00 8.04 -2.48
C SER A 58 -7.51 7.83 -2.73
N TYR A 59 -6.72 8.49 -1.90
CA TYR A 59 -5.30 8.23 -1.77
C TYR A 59 -5.07 7.28 -0.60
N PHE A 60 -4.33 6.21 -0.84
CA PHE A 60 -3.88 5.28 0.18
C PHE A 60 -2.38 5.44 0.39
N HIS A 61 -1.96 5.49 1.65
CA HIS A 61 -0.56 5.60 2.06
C HIS A 61 -0.22 4.43 2.98
N LEU A 62 0.90 3.76 2.77
CA LEU A 62 1.35 2.71 3.68
C LEU A 62 1.79 3.30 5.02
N THR A 63 1.50 2.57 6.10
CA THR A 63 2.08 2.82 7.42
C THR A 63 3.51 2.28 7.48
N ASP A 64 4.29 2.66 8.48
CA ASP A 64 5.65 2.12 8.68
C ASP A 64 5.65 0.58 8.77
N LYS A 65 4.58 0.00 9.33
CA LYS A 65 4.34 -1.44 9.36
C LYS A 65 4.13 -2.02 7.96
N GLY A 66 3.32 -1.36 7.14
CA GLY A 66 3.08 -1.75 5.74
C GLY A 66 4.33 -1.65 4.88
N ILE A 67 5.10 -0.57 5.03
CA ILE A 67 6.39 -0.38 4.34
C ILE A 67 7.35 -1.51 4.69
N SER A 68 7.62 -1.70 5.99
CA SER A 68 8.52 -2.75 6.49
C SER A 68 8.15 -4.14 5.97
N MET A 69 6.85 -4.43 5.80
CA MET A 69 6.36 -5.72 5.32
C MET A 69 6.74 -6.04 3.87
N VAL A 70 7.00 -5.02 3.04
CA VAL A 70 7.32 -5.19 1.62
C VAL A 70 8.75 -4.80 1.26
N THR A 71 9.42 -4.00 2.11
CA THR A 71 10.83 -3.65 1.92
C THR A 71 11.79 -4.62 2.60
N ASN A 72 11.44 -5.16 3.79
CA ASN A 72 12.31 -6.12 4.50
C ASN A 72 12.09 -7.57 4.05
N THR A 73 12.07 -7.82 2.75
CA THR A 73 12.04 -9.21 2.25
C THR A 73 13.47 -9.80 2.35
N TRP A 74 13.81 -10.24 3.57
CA TRP A 74 14.94 -11.07 4.05
C TRP A 74 16.35 -10.44 4.23
N ILE A 75 16.78 -10.31 5.50
CA ILE A 75 18.12 -10.75 5.92
C ILE A 75 17.88 -12.03 6.75
N GLU A 76 17.97 -13.18 6.11
CA GLU A 76 18.31 -14.47 6.75
C GLU A 76 19.48 -15.07 5.97
#